data_AF-A0A956SXN5-F1
#
_entry.id   AF-A0A956SXN5-F1
#
_cell.length_a   1.000
_cell.length_b   1.000
_cell.length_c   1.000
_cell.angle_alpha   90.00
_cell.angle_beta   90.00
_cell.angle_gamma   90.00
#
_symmetry.space_group_name_H-M   'P 1'
#
loop_
_entity.id
_entity.type
_entity.pdbx_description
1 polymer ?
#
loop_
_entity_poly.entity_id
_entity_poly.type
_entity_poly.pdbx_seq_one_letter_code
_entity_poly.pdbx_strand_id
1 'polypeptide(L)'
;MAVTRTSQPPSYEPAESVDLTGSFESGIEAPQIQSGKPFVQIFEGAKTILSGLASYAGITTPVADEFAKNGIPERQTTCPTVLAVLDQPLGEGMDVCPKEEAAYKALNQTMSGLFPTLEKALTEPDAFKADLNNRFQEQRRLHPEAPYDFDFSDYAVPVMKQVHDAIGKEIKELHQDVRTLEGKRFTRRKVDDRKVGLLYLNDLKEEIYDRIERNDFSYRRTQELGYFAACALGHFDMEDVHLRDRMLLPIDSHLQSEDKVDIHEEYRRYRANEFTIHQKPAHRVSGFQKVERQFEDAFFNPDEMEMVSLPTMEPLSEAPFMRLLNKDIFLSGIAADPISADGFMRQGRLFWLHDVRHNSAIFSKKKEYEQERNLTEEQIHKLDRRIDVWNGELQQAIDQIEDRHLLNAVETVIFNTHHDRGIPFVPSSYDENQLKPVTKSLRLMWGLSGQNQRFDHPRKNFKEAYAWVEDFWKARRDQERQIVGR
;
A
#
# COMPACT_ATOMS: atom_id res chain seq x y z
N MET A 1 5.51 50.59 43.14
CA MET A 1 4.22 50.76 42.44
C MET A 1 4.25 52.11 41.74
N ALA A 2 4.05 52.30 40.45
CA ALA A 2 4.18 51.47 39.25
C ALA A 2 4.55 52.48 38.14
N VAL A 3 5.51 52.16 37.28
CA VAL A 3 5.94 53.00 36.15
C VAL A 3 5.33 52.38 34.89
N THR A 4 4.36 53.06 34.29
CA THR A 4 3.74 52.67 33.02
C THR A 4 4.44 53.40 31.86
N ARG A 5 5.25 52.65 31.10
CA ARG A 5 5.69 53.00 29.74
C ARG A 5 4.87 52.18 28.75
N THR A 6 4.07 52.86 27.93
CA THR A 6 3.47 52.31 26.72
C THR A 6 4.38 52.63 25.54
N SER A 7 5.07 51.63 24.99
CA SER A 7 5.75 51.75 23.70
C SER A 7 5.02 50.86 22.68
N GLN A 8 4.37 51.49 21.71
CA GLN A 8 3.92 50.81 20.50
C GLN A 8 5.14 50.31 19.70
N PRO A 9 5.07 49.12 19.08
CA PRO A 9 6.11 48.66 18.17
C PRO A 9 6.06 49.44 16.84
N PRO A 10 7.22 49.68 16.18
CA PRO A 10 7.28 50.42 14.93
C PRO A 10 6.68 49.61 13.77
N SER A 11 5.87 50.28 12.95
CA SER A 11 5.37 49.77 11.69
C SER A 11 6.52 49.59 10.69
N TYR A 12 6.62 48.40 10.12
CA TYR A 12 7.58 48.07 9.08
C TYR A 12 7.06 48.55 7.72
N GLU A 13 7.70 49.57 7.14
CA GLU A 13 7.59 49.89 5.71
C GLU A 13 8.71 49.15 4.96
N PRO A 14 8.41 48.33 3.95
CA PRO A 14 9.44 47.73 3.12
C PRO A 14 10.08 48.79 2.21
N ALA A 15 11.39 48.96 2.34
CA ALA A 15 12.21 49.72 1.43
C ALA A 15 12.43 48.94 0.12
N GLU A 16 12.30 49.67 -0.99
CA GLU A 16 12.76 49.35 -2.35
C GLU A 16 12.04 48.20 -3.09
N SER A 17 11.10 48.61 -3.95
CA SER A 17 10.58 47.79 -5.05
C SER A 17 11.69 47.53 -6.07
N VAL A 18 12.07 46.26 -6.24
CA VAL A 18 12.90 45.84 -7.38
C VAL A 18 12.01 45.84 -8.62
N ASP A 19 12.31 46.73 -9.56
CA ASP A 19 11.64 46.85 -10.84
C ASP A 19 12.11 45.72 -11.78
N LEU A 20 11.26 44.69 -11.95
CA LEU A 20 11.48 43.58 -12.87
C LEU A 20 10.82 43.87 -14.22
N THR A 21 11.15 44.99 -14.86
CA THR A 21 10.85 45.19 -16.28
C THR A 21 11.89 44.48 -17.15
N GLY A 22 11.88 43.15 -17.09
CA GLY A 22 12.50 42.30 -18.10
C GLY A 22 11.37 41.70 -18.94
N SER A 23 11.15 42.24 -20.14
CA SER A 23 10.14 41.75 -21.08
C SER A 23 10.46 40.32 -21.52
N PHE A 24 9.80 39.34 -20.90
CA PHE A 24 9.58 38.04 -21.50
C PHE A 24 8.39 38.16 -22.45
N GLU A 25 8.65 38.15 -23.76
CA GLU A 25 7.62 37.91 -24.77
C GLU A 25 7.10 36.48 -24.59
N SER A 26 6.10 36.32 -23.73
CA SER A 26 5.32 35.09 -23.62
C SER A 26 4.30 35.07 -24.76
N GLY A 27 4.69 34.45 -25.89
CA GLY A 27 3.79 34.15 -27.00
C GLY A 27 2.77 33.03 -26.70
N ILE A 28 2.37 32.85 -25.45
CA ILE A 28 1.36 31.86 -25.05
C ILE A 28 0.41 32.54 -24.08
N GLU A 29 -0.78 32.90 -24.57
CA GLU A 29 -1.89 33.33 -23.72
C GLU A 29 -2.10 32.30 -22.61
N ALA A 30 -2.16 32.78 -21.36
CA ALA A 30 -2.58 31.95 -20.24
C ALA A 30 -3.96 31.35 -20.57
N PRO A 31 -4.13 30.01 -20.52
CA PRO A 31 -5.40 29.41 -20.90
C PRO A 31 -6.49 29.90 -19.95
N GLN A 32 -7.54 30.49 -20.52
CA GLN A 32 -8.74 30.85 -19.78
C GLN A 32 -9.34 29.58 -19.17
N ILE A 33 -9.52 29.59 -17.84
CA ILE A 33 -10.09 28.49 -17.06
C ILE A 33 -11.59 28.42 -17.38
N GLN A 34 -11.96 27.62 -18.37
CA GLN A 34 -13.35 27.21 -18.56
C GLN A 34 -13.68 26.04 -17.61
N SER A 35 -14.89 26.07 -17.06
CA SER A 35 -15.42 25.08 -16.14
C SER A 35 -15.48 23.68 -16.78
N GLY A 36 -14.50 22.83 -16.49
CA GLY A 36 -14.46 21.44 -16.96
C GLY A 36 -13.35 20.60 -16.31
N LYS A 37 -13.72 19.41 -15.82
CA LYS A 37 -12.90 18.29 -15.30
C LYS A 37 -11.54 18.68 -14.64
N PRO A 38 -11.52 18.93 -13.32
CA PRO A 38 -10.35 19.39 -12.57
C PRO A 38 -9.09 18.51 -12.74
N PHE A 39 -9.27 17.20 -12.83
CA PHE A 39 -8.18 16.25 -13.00
C PHE A 39 -7.38 16.46 -14.30
N VAL A 40 -8.05 16.72 -15.43
CA VAL A 40 -7.34 16.92 -16.70
C VAL A 40 -6.53 18.23 -16.68
N GLN A 41 -7.05 19.26 -16.00
CA GLN A 41 -6.40 20.57 -15.91
C GLN A 41 -5.19 20.57 -14.95
N ILE A 42 -5.28 19.85 -13.82
CA ILE A 42 -4.15 19.65 -12.90
C ILE A 42 -3.02 18.88 -13.60
N PHE A 43 -3.37 17.83 -14.35
CA PHE A 43 -2.39 17.03 -15.10
C PHE A 43 -1.78 17.78 -16.29
N GLU A 44 -2.54 18.57 -17.04
CA GLU A 44 -1.98 19.42 -18.12
C GLU A 44 -1.13 20.58 -17.56
N GLY A 45 -1.48 21.10 -16.38
CA GLY A 45 -0.65 22.07 -15.64
C GLY A 45 0.68 21.46 -15.19
N ALA A 46 0.65 20.25 -14.61
CA ALA A 46 1.86 19.52 -14.22
C ALA A 46 2.73 19.14 -15.43
N LYS A 47 2.11 18.74 -16.55
CA LYS A 47 2.80 18.45 -17.82
C LYS A 47 3.49 19.68 -18.40
N THR A 48 2.87 20.86 -18.30
CA THR A 48 3.48 22.12 -18.75
C THR A 48 4.71 22.48 -17.92
N ILE A 49 4.61 22.34 -16.58
CA ILE A 49 5.74 22.58 -15.65
C ILE A 49 6.87 21.55 -15.84
N LEU A 50 6.53 20.28 -15.99
CA LEU A 50 7.50 19.18 -16.18
C LEU A 50 8.15 19.24 -17.58
N SER A 51 7.44 19.67 -18.61
CA SER A 51 8.01 19.83 -19.96
C SER A 51 9.05 20.96 -20.02
N GLY A 52 8.85 22.05 -19.27
CA GLY A 52 9.83 23.12 -19.12
C GLY A 52 11.09 22.70 -18.33
N LEU A 53 10.96 21.74 -17.41
CA LEU A 53 12.08 21.21 -16.62
C LEU A 53 12.84 20.09 -17.37
N ALA A 54 12.14 19.27 -18.14
CA ALA A 54 12.72 18.18 -18.94
C ALA A 54 13.62 18.69 -20.08
N SER A 55 13.35 19.89 -20.62
CA SER A 55 14.26 20.55 -21.57
C SER A 55 15.58 21.02 -20.95
N TYR A 56 15.69 21.07 -19.62
CA TYR A 56 16.87 21.57 -18.91
C TYR A 56 17.78 20.46 -18.35
N ALA A 57 17.26 19.25 -18.16
CA ALA A 57 17.97 18.13 -17.53
C ALA A 57 18.03 16.92 -18.46
N GLY A 58 18.85 17.00 -19.51
CA GLY A 58 19.19 15.82 -20.33
C GLY A 58 20.06 14.85 -19.54
N ILE A 59 19.47 14.01 -18.67
CA ILE A 59 20.20 13.00 -17.89
C ILE A 59 19.32 11.76 -17.64
N THR A 60 19.83 10.59 -18.02
CA THR A 60 19.36 9.25 -17.65
C THR A 60 19.71 8.94 -16.19
N THR A 61 18.74 8.46 -15.39
CA THR A 61 18.91 8.23 -13.95
C THR A 61 19.72 6.97 -13.60
N PRO A 62 20.78 7.06 -12.76
CA PRO A 62 21.62 5.91 -12.34
C PRO A 62 20.94 4.86 -11.46
N VAL A 63 19.83 5.18 -10.79
CA VAL A 63 19.14 4.27 -9.85
C VAL A 63 18.51 3.07 -10.58
N ALA A 64 18.12 3.25 -11.84
CA ALA A 64 17.66 2.14 -12.68
C ALA A 64 18.79 1.15 -13.04
N ASP A 65 20.03 1.64 -13.11
CA ASP A 65 21.21 0.81 -13.41
C ASP A 65 21.69 0.03 -12.18
N GLU A 66 21.44 0.49 -10.96
CA GLU A 66 21.79 -0.25 -9.73
C GLU A 66 20.85 -1.45 -9.49
N PHE A 67 19.55 -1.29 -9.75
CA PHE A 67 18.60 -2.40 -9.78
C PHE A 67 18.87 -3.38 -10.95
N ALA A 68 19.42 -2.90 -12.06
CA ALA A 68 19.84 -3.75 -13.18
C ALA A 68 21.19 -4.47 -12.91
N LYS A 69 22.09 -3.86 -12.14
CA LYS A 69 23.42 -4.41 -11.79
C LYS A 69 23.40 -5.43 -10.66
N ASN A 70 22.53 -5.26 -9.67
CA ASN A 70 22.46 -6.17 -8.52
C ASN A 70 21.70 -7.47 -8.81
N GLY A 71 21.17 -7.61 -10.03
CA GLY A 71 20.31 -8.72 -10.41
C GLY A 71 18.96 -8.59 -9.71
N ILE A 72 17.88 -8.72 -10.47
CA ILE A 72 16.64 -9.21 -9.87
C ILE A 72 17.02 -10.58 -9.30
N PRO A 73 16.70 -10.92 -8.04
CA PRO A 73 16.83 -12.30 -7.58
C PRO A 73 16.23 -13.19 -8.66
N GLU A 74 16.98 -14.18 -9.15
CA GLU A 74 16.43 -15.17 -10.08
C GLU A 74 15.05 -15.57 -9.54
N ARG A 75 14.01 -15.49 -10.38
CA ARG A 75 12.66 -15.96 -10.04
C ARG A 75 12.85 -17.37 -9.51
N GLN A 76 12.88 -17.55 -8.19
CA GLN A 76 12.60 -18.84 -7.60
C GLN A 76 11.14 -19.06 -7.99
N THR A 77 10.93 -19.95 -8.96
CA THR A 77 9.60 -20.45 -9.30
C THR A 77 8.93 -20.84 -7.99
N THR A 78 7.97 -20.05 -7.51
CA THR A 78 7.27 -20.24 -6.24
C THR A 78 6.19 -21.31 -6.35
N CYS A 79 6.24 -22.19 -7.36
CA CYS A 79 5.13 -23.06 -7.71
C CYS A 79 5.42 -24.49 -8.24
N PRO A 80 6.62 -25.12 -8.14
CA PRO A 80 6.84 -26.47 -8.67
C PRO A 80 5.82 -27.51 -8.18
N THR A 81 5.37 -27.40 -6.92
CA THR A 81 4.45 -28.36 -6.29
C THR A 81 2.99 -28.15 -6.69
N VAL A 82 2.58 -26.90 -6.94
CA VAL A 82 1.21 -26.56 -7.36
C VAL A 82 0.96 -27.08 -8.78
N LEU A 83 1.98 -26.99 -9.66
CA LEU A 83 1.90 -27.38 -11.07
C LEU A 83 1.51 -28.84 -11.27
N ALA A 84 1.99 -29.77 -10.44
CA ALA A 84 1.68 -31.19 -10.56
C ALA A 84 0.21 -31.55 -10.24
N VAL A 85 -0.50 -30.68 -9.51
CA VAL A 85 -1.90 -30.91 -9.12
C VAL A 85 -2.87 -30.30 -10.14
N LEU A 86 -2.44 -29.28 -10.90
CA LEU A 86 -3.26 -28.55 -11.87
C LEU A 86 -3.48 -29.30 -13.20
N ASP A 87 -2.74 -30.39 -13.48
CA ASP A 87 -2.85 -31.17 -14.73
C ASP A 87 -4.11 -32.06 -14.81
N GLN A 88 -4.99 -32.04 -13.82
CA GLN A 88 -6.17 -32.89 -13.75
C GLN A 88 -7.48 -32.09 -13.86
N PRO A 89 -8.55 -32.60 -14.52
CA PRO A 89 -9.79 -31.84 -14.70
C PRO A 89 -10.44 -31.52 -13.34
N LEU A 90 -10.71 -30.23 -13.12
CA LEU A 90 -11.36 -29.69 -11.92
C LEU A 90 -12.87 -29.97 -11.95
N GLY A 91 -13.50 -30.00 -10.77
CA GLY A 91 -14.92 -30.34 -10.65
C GLY A 91 -15.82 -29.24 -11.20
N GLU A 92 -16.97 -29.62 -11.76
CA GLU A 92 -18.05 -28.70 -12.14
C GLU A 92 -19.04 -28.56 -10.96
N GLY A 93 -19.48 -27.33 -10.66
CA GLY A 93 -20.51 -27.06 -9.64
C GLY A 93 -20.00 -26.49 -8.29
N MET A 94 -20.86 -26.58 -7.27
CA MET A 94 -20.64 -25.99 -5.93
C MET A 94 -19.74 -26.84 -5.01
N ASP A 95 -19.60 -28.14 -5.29
CA ASP A 95 -18.79 -29.04 -4.47
C ASP A 95 -17.28 -28.77 -4.68
N VAL A 96 -16.50 -28.73 -3.60
CA VAL A 96 -15.03 -28.73 -3.67
C VAL A 96 -14.57 -30.15 -3.99
N CYS A 97 -14.02 -30.37 -5.19
CA CYS A 97 -13.53 -31.70 -5.55
C CYS A 97 -12.16 -31.97 -4.91
N PRO A 98 -11.76 -33.26 -4.76
CA PRO A 98 -10.48 -33.61 -4.12
C PRO A 98 -9.23 -32.96 -4.75
N LYS A 99 -9.28 -32.63 -6.05
CA LYS A 99 -8.17 -31.99 -6.77
C LYS A 99 -8.05 -30.51 -6.42
N GLU A 100 -9.19 -29.82 -6.35
CA GLU A 100 -9.26 -28.42 -5.96
C GLU A 100 -8.73 -28.25 -4.52
N GLU A 101 -9.13 -29.15 -3.63
CA GLU A 101 -8.62 -29.22 -2.26
C GLU A 101 -7.10 -29.48 -2.21
N ALA A 102 -6.58 -30.38 -3.06
CA ALA A 102 -5.15 -30.66 -3.13
C ALA A 102 -4.34 -29.47 -3.67
N ALA A 103 -4.84 -28.77 -4.69
CA ALA A 103 -4.17 -27.60 -5.27
C ALA A 103 -4.11 -26.45 -4.25
N TYR A 104 -5.23 -26.21 -3.55
CA TYR A 104 -5.31 -25.25 -2.45
C TYR A 104 -4.29 -25.57 -1.35
N LYS A 105 -4.18 -26.85 -0.93
CA LYS A 105 -3.20 -27.30 0.07
C LYS A 105 -1.74 -27.16 -0.37
N ALA A 106 -1.42 -27.43 -1.63
CA ALA A 106 -0.07 -27.26 -2.16
C ALA A 106 0.34 -25.77 -2.18
N LEU A 107 -0.60 -24.88 -2.51
CA LEU A 107 -0.38 -23.44 -2.48
C LEU A 107 -0.10 -22.95 -1.04
N ASN A 108 -0.90 -23.41 -0.06
CA ASN A 108 -0.70 -23.12 1.37
C ASN A 108 0.74 -23.42 1.83
N GLN A 109 1.22 -24.63 1.57
CA GLN A 109 2.56 -25.08 2.00
C GLN A 109 3.69 -24.28 1.35
N THR A 110 3.50 -23.86 0.10
CA THR A 110 4.55 -23.12 -0.62
C THR A 110 4.65 -21.69 -0.12
N MET A 111 3.51 -21.04 0.14
CA MET A 111 3.47 -19.65 0.61
C MET A 111 4.00 -19.50 2.04
N SER A 112 3.68 -20.44 2.92
CA SER A 112 4.07 -20.37 4.32
C SER A 112 5.59 -20.51 4.54
N GLY A 113 6.28 -21.24 3.67
CA GLY A 113 7.74 -21.34 3.69
C GLY A 113 8.48 -20.06 3.26
N LEU A 114 7.84 -19.20 2.46
CA LEU A 114 8.43 -17.96 1.96
C LEU A 114 8.26 -16.78 2.93
N PHE A 115 7.22 -16.80 3.77
CA PHE A 115 6.88 -15.70 4.68
C PHE A 115 6.63 -16.23 6.11
N PRO A 116 7.70 -16.51 6.88
CA PRO A 116 7.58 -17.19 8.17
C PRO A 116 6.74 -16.45 9.21
N THR A 117 6.75 -15.11 9.23
CA THR A 117 5.89 -14.35 10.16
C THR A 117 4.40 -14.44 9.83
N LEU A 118 4.07 -14.78 8.57
CA LEU A 118 2.71 -14.97 8.09
C LEU A 118 2.32 -16.45 7.98
N GLU A 119 3.18 -17.38 8.43
CA GLU A 119 3.02 -18.82 8.22
C GLU A 119 1.62 -19.33 8.58
N LYS A 120 1.14 -18.97 9.78
CA LYS A 120 -0.20 -19.37 10.26
C LYS A 120 -1.32 -18.84 9.37
N ALA A 121 -1.27 -17.56 9.03
CA ALA A 121 -2.28 -16.91 8.19
C ALA A 121 -2.27 -17.46 6.76
N LEU A 122 -1.09 -17.79 6.22
CA LEU A 122 -0.95 -18.29 4.85
C LEU A 122 -1.23 -19.79 4.70
N THR A 123 -1.02 -20.60 5.75
CA THR A 123 -1.21 -22.06 5.70
C THR A 123 -2.68 -22.45 5.85
N GLU A 124 -3.41 -21.81 6.76
CA GLU A 124 -4.83 -22.09 7.01
C GLU A 124 -5.59 -20.78 7.31
N PRO A 125 -5.79 -19.89 6.30
CA PRO A 125 -6.37 -18.57 6.53
C PRO A 125 -7.77 -18.61 7.16
N ASP A 126 -8.62 -19.56 6.74
CA ASP A 126 -9.96 -19.74 7.31
C ASP A 126 -9.89 -20.11 8.81
N ALA A 127 -9.00 -21.04 9.18
CA ALA A 127 -8.82 -21.47 10.57
C ALA A 127 -8.21 -20.36 11.43
N PHE A 128 -7.25 -19.62 10.87
CA PHE A 128 -6.64 -18.46 11.51
C PHE A 128 -7.70 -17.37 11.81
N LYS A 129 -8.53 -17.00 10.83
CA LYS A 129 -9.61 -16.02 11.03
C LYS A 129 -10.66 -16.53 12.03
N ALA A 130 -11.01 -17.81 12.00
CA ALA A 130 -11.95 -18.41 12.95
C ALA A 130 -11.41 -18.39 14.39
N ASP A 131 -10.12 -18.68 14.58
CA ASP A 131 -9.46 -18.58 15.89
C ASP A 131 -9.53 -17.15 16.45
N LEU A 132 -9.17 -16.14 15.65
CA LEU A 132 -9.24 -14.74 16.09
C LEU A 132 -10.67 -14.29 16.38
N ASN A 133 -11.64 -14.74 15.58
CA ASN A 133 -13.06 -14.51 15.88
C ASN A 133 -13.47 -15.12 17.22
N ASN A 134 -13.05 -16.34 17.53
CA ASN A 134 -13.34 -16.97 18.82
C ASN A 134 -12.71 -16.20 19.99
N ARG A 135 -11.46 -15.75 19.84
CA ARG A 135 -10.78 -14.91 20.85
C ARG A 135 -11.52 -13.59 21.06
N PHE A 136 -11.94 -12.93 19.97
CA PHE A 136 -12.76 -11.72 20.02
C PHE A 136 -14.09 -11.95 20.75
N GLN A 137 -14.81 -13.03 20.42
CA GLN A 137 -16.10 -13.31 21.04
C GLN A 137 -15.98 -13.59 22.55
N GLU A 138 -14.94 -14.32 22.95
CA GLU A 138 -14.67 -14.58 24.36
C GLU A 138 -14.26 -13.30 25.10
N GLN A 139 -13.38 -12.49 24.51
CA GLN A 139 -12.99 -11.20 25.07
C GLN A 139 -14.19 -10.26 25.19
N ARG A 140 -15.04 -10.16 24.17
CA ARG A 140 -16.27 -9.36 24.20
C ARG A 140 -17.23 -9.80 25.29
N ARG A 141 -17.32 -11.10 25.56
CA ARG A 141 -18.16 -11.65 26.63
C ARG A 141 -17.66 -11.25 28.02
N LEU A 142 -16.34 -11.13 28.20
CA LEU A 142 -15.69 -10.76 29.46
C LEU A 142 -15.55 -9.25 29.65
N HIS A 143 -15.24 -8.53 28.57
CA HIS A 143 -14.85 -7.12 28.48
C HIS A 143 -15.51 -6.45 27.25
N PRO A 144 -16.84 -6.23 27.27
CA PRO A 144 -17.57 -5.68 26.13
C PRO A 144 -17.12 -4.28 25.70
N GLU A 145 -16.51 -3.51 26.61
CA GLU A 145 -15.91 -2.20 26.33
C GLU A 145 -14.61 -2.26 25.53
N ALA A 146 -13.96 -3.43 25.47
CA ALA A 146 -12.65 -3.63 24.86
C ALA A 146 -12.54 -5.01 24.18
N PRO A 147 -13.38 -5.31 23.17
CA PRO A 147 -13.47 -6.65 22.59
C PRO A 147 -12.24 -7.04 21.75
N TYR A 148 -11.42 -6.07 21.33
CA TYR A 148 -10.17 -6.29 20.59
C TYR A 148 -8.91 -6.37 21.47
N ASP A 149 -9.07 -6.37 22.79
CA ASP A 149 -7.95 -6.49 23.73
C ASP A 149 -7.59 -7.95 24.06
N PHE A 150 -7.97 -8.90 23.20
CA PHE A 150 -7.58 -10.31 23.34
C PHE A 150 -6.09 -10.53 23.03
N ASP A 151 -5.51 -11.57 23.62
CA ASP A 151 -4.10 -11.94 23.41
C ASP A 151 -3.82 -12.31 21.95
N PHE A 152 -2.83 -11.64 21.39
CA PHE A 152 -2.34 -11.79 20.02
C PHE A 152 -0.82 -11.93 19.97
N SER A 153 -0.19 -12.24 21.11
CA SER A 153 1.26 -12.31 21.27
C SER A 153 1.90 -13.36 20.35
N ASP A 154 1.17 -14.42 20.01
CA ASP A 154 1.66 -15.50 19.15
C ASP A 154 1.92 -15.08 17.70
N TYR A 155 1.27 -14.00 17.23
CA TYR A 155 1.60 -13.33 15.97
C TYR A 155 2.47 -12.08 16.21
N ALA A 156 2.13 -11.28 17.22
CA ALA A 156 2.72 -9.97 17.43
C ALA A 156 4.20 -10.02 17.82
N VAL A 157 4.62 -10.97 18.67
CA VAL A 157 6.01 -11.02 19.16
C VAL A 157 7.04 -11.20 18.03
N PRO A 158 6.87 -12.15 17.10
CA PRO A 158 7.76 -12.26 15.93
C PRO A 158 7.88 -10.98 15.11
N VAL A 159 6.76 -10.34 14.78
CA VAL A 159 6.74 -9.11 13.98
C VAL A 159 7.37 -7.94 14.74
N MET A 160 7.02 -7.77 16.02
CA MET A 160 7.51 -6.67 16.83
C MET A 160 9.01 -6.77 17.13
N LYS A 161 9.60 -7.97 17.13
CA LYS A 161 11.06 -8.15 17.14
C LYS A 161 11.72 -7.55 15.90
N GLN A 162 11.15 -7.79 14.71
CA GLN A 162 11.66 -7.19 13.46
C GLN A 162 11.56 -5.67 13.51
N VAL A 163 10.41 -5.14 13.97
CA VAL A 163 10.19 -3.70 14.15
C VAL A 163 11.20 -3.10 15.13
N HIS A 164 11.41 -3.73 16.28
CA HIS A 164 12.40 -3.31 17.28
C HIS A 164 13.81 -3.20 16.69
N ASP A 165 14.20 -4.19 15.88
CA ASP A 165 15.53 -4.23 15.25
C ASP A 165 15.67 -3.15 14.17
N ALA A 166 14.62 -2.93 13.36
CA ALA A 166 14.56 -1.86 12.37
C ALA A 166 14.67 -0.47 13.02
N ILE A 167 13.91 -0.22 14.09
CA ILE A 167 14.02 1.01 14.89
C ILE A 167 15.44 1.16 15.46
N GLY A 168 16.04 0.06 15.92
CA GLY A 168 17.42 0.05 16.41
C GLY A 168 18.46 0.45 15.35
N LYS A 169 18.22 0.17 14.07
CA LYS A 169 19.05 0.62 12.94
C LYS A 169 18.84 2.11 12.69
N GLU A 170 17.59 2.56 12.58
CA GLU A 170 17.20 3.96 12.35
C GLU A 170 17.78 4.91 13.43
N ILE A 171 17.73 4.51 14.71
CA ILE A 171 18.31 5.28 15.82
C ILE A 171 19.82 5.52 15.61
N LYS A 172 20.56 4.51 15.13
CA LYS A 172 22.01 4.64 14.89
C LYS A 172 22.28 5.62 13.75
N GLU A 173 21.49 5.54 12.67
CA GLU A 173 21.58 6.43 11.51
C GLU A 173 21.26 7.87 11.91
N LEU A 174 20.17 8.10 12.66
CA LEU A 174 19.80 9.42 13.17
C LEU A 174 20.85 10.03 14.10
N HIS A 175 21.49 9.23 14.97
CA HIS A 175 22.60 9.70 15.80
C HIS A 175 23.81 10.15 14.96
N GLN A 176 24.08 9.47 13.85
CA GLN A 176 25.14 9.86 12.93
C GLN A 176 24.78 11.14 12.16
N ASP A 177 23.52 11.25 11.75
CA ASP A 177 22.96 12.42 11.08
C ASP A 177 23.04 13.68 11.95
N VAL A 178 22.59 13.59 13.20
CA VAL A 178 22.68 14.71 14.16
C VAL A 178 24.12 15.15 14.33
N ARG A 179 25.06 14.22 14.56
CA ARG A 179 26.50 14.54 14.67
C ARG A 179 27.06 15.20 13.42
N THR A 180 26.60 14.78 12.25
CA THR A 180 27.06 15.30 10.96
C THR A 180 26.49 16.69 10.66
N LEU A 181 25.27 16.99 11.12
CA LEU A 181 24.57 18.24 10.85
C LEU A 181 24.80 19.32 11.91
N GLU A 182 25.19 18.94 13.12
CA GLU A 182 25.41 19.86 14.24
C GLU A 182 26.53 20.88 13.93
N GLY A 183 26.29 22.15 14.26
CA GLY A 183 27.22 23.24 13.97
C GLY A 183 27.26 23.70 12.50
N LYS A 184 26.59 23.01 11.57
CA LYS A 184 26.47 23.48 10.18
C LYS A 184 25.46 24.63 10.05
N ARG A 185 25.75 25.58 9.16
CA ARG A 185 24.85 26.72 8.89
C ARG A 185 23.59 26.22 8.19
N PHE A 186 22.42 26.75 8.55
CA PHE A 186 21.10 26.42 7.96
C PHE A 186 20.56 25.00 8.23
N THR A 187 21.10 24.25 9.20
CA THR A 187 20.61 22.89 9.57
C THR A 187 19.86 22.82 10.89
N ARG A 188 19.69 23.94 11.62
CA ARG A 188 19.14 23.94 12.98
C ARG A 188 17.80 23.20 13.09
N ARG A 189 16.84 23.52 12.23
CA ARG A 189 15.53 22.84 12.21
C ARG A 189 15.67 21.33 11.93
N LYS A 190 16.49 20.95 10.95
CA LYS A 190 16.77 19.53 10.64
C LYS A 190 17.34 18.77 11.84
N VAL A 191 18.25 19.41 12.58
CA VAL A 191 18.84 18.82 13.80
C VAL A 191 17.79 18.68 14.89
N ASP A 192 16.95 19.70 15.10
CA ASP A 192 15.87 19.66 16.08
C ASP A 192 14.84 18.56 15.74
N ASP A 193 14.41 18.46 14.48
CA ASP A 193 13.50 17.41 14.00
C ASP A 193 14.08 16.01 14.25
N ARG A 194 15.37 15.80 13.94
CA ARG A 194 16.06 14.50 14.17
C ARG A 194 16.23 14.18 15.65
N LYS A 195 16.45 15.18 16.50
CA LYS A 195 16.49 15.00 17.97
C LYS A 195 15.13 14.56 18.50
N VAL A 196 14.03 15.08 17.95
CA VAL A 196 12.68 14.59 18.30
C VAL A 196 12.41 13.21 17.73
N GLY A 197 12.83 12.93 16.50
CA GLY A 197 12.79 11.58 15.93
C GLY A 197 13.51 10.55 16.80
N LEU A 198 14.68 10.90 17.35
CA LEU A 198 15.39 10.06 18.32
C LEU A 198 14.58 9.82 19.60
N LEU A 199 13.93 10.85 20.15
CA LEU A 199 13.08 10.66 21.34
C LEU A 199 11.92 9.71 21.05
N TYR A 200 11.24 9.91 19.93
CA TYR A 200 10.12 9.06 19.51
C TYR A 200 10.56 7.60 19.33
N LEU A 201 11.60 7.36 18.53
CA LEU A 201 12.07 6.00 18.25
C LEU A 201 12.59 5.30 19.51
N ASN A 202 13.26 6.00 20.44
CA ASN A 202 13.69 5.39 21.70
C ASN A 202 12.50 5.00 22.57
N ASP A 203 11.53 5.89 22.78
CA ASP A 203 10.33 5.57 23.58
C ASP A 203 9.56 4.38 22.98
N LEU A 204 9.34 4.41 21.65
CA LEU A 204 8.63 3.34 20.95
C LEU A 204 9.37 2.00 21.04
N LYS A 205 10.71 2.03 20.88
CA LYS A 205 11.55 0.84 20.99
C LYS A 205 11.53 0.25 22.40
N GLU A 206 11.62 1.09 23.43
CA GLU A 206 11.54 0.65 24.82
C GLU A 206 10.18 0.01 25.13
N GLU A 207 9.07 0.62 24.68
CA GLU A 207 7.75 0.03 24.87
C GLU A 207 7.61 -1.33 24.17
N ILE A 208 8.06 -1.43 22.91
CA ILE A 208 8.03 -2.68 22.16
C ILE A 208 8.88 -3.75 22.86
N TYR A 209 10.09 -3.40 23.29
CA TYR A 209 11.00 -4.32 23.99
C TYR A 209 10.36 -4.86 25.28
N ASP A 210 9.82 -3.97 26.12
CA ASP A 210 9.15 -4.33 27.36
C ASP A 210 8.01 -5.33 27.15
N ARG A 211 7.22 -5.16 26.08
CA ARG A 211 6.12 -6.05 25.72
C ARG A 211 6.58 -7.38 25.14
N ILE A 212 7.66 -7.38 24.36
CA ILE A 212 8.30 -8.60 23.87
C ILE A 212 8.77 -9.46 25.05
N GLU A 213 9.46 -8.86 26.03
CA GLU A 213 9.97 -9.57 27.21
C GLU A 213 8.84 -10.13 28.08
N ARG A 214 7.70 -9.43 28.15
CA ARG A 214 6.51 -9.88 28.91
C ARG A 214 5.60 -10.82 28.13
N ASN A 215 5.80 -10.96 26.82
CA ASN A 215 4.89 -11.63 25.91
C ASN A 215 3.44 -11.12 26.07
N ASP A 216 3.28 -9.79 26.02
CA ASP A 216 2.03 -9.08 26.31
C ASP A 216 1.65 -8.10 25.17
N PHE A 217 1.03 -8.68 24.14
CA PHE A 217 0.44 -7.93 23.03
C PHE A 217 -1.04 -8.29 22.87
N SER A 218 -1.91 -7.29 23.03
CA SER A 218 -3.28 -7.39 22.57
C SER A 218 -3.37 -7.09 21.08
N TYR A 219 -4.38 -7.66 20.40
CA TYR A 219 -4.58 -7.42 18.97
C TYR A 219 -4.67 -5.93 18.63
N ARG A 220 -5.46 -5.16 19.40
CA ARG A 220 -5.58 -3.71 19.24
C ARG A 220 -4.22 -3.01 19.38
N ARG A 221 -3.47 -3.30 20.46
CA ARG A 221 -2.19 -2.62 20.70
C ARG A 221 -1.16 -2.96 19.64
N THR A 222 -1.21 -4.16 19.05
CA THR A 222 -0.38 -4.53 17.91
C THR A 222 -0.65 -3.65 16.69
N GLN A 223 -1.92 -3.32 16.38
CA GLN A 223 -2.23 -2.39 15.29
C GLN A 223 -1.71 -0.98 15.57
N GLU A 224 -1.92 -0.48 16.78
CA GLU A 224 -1.49 0.86 17.19
C GLU A 224 0.04 1.00 17.11
N LEU A 225 0.78 0.04 17.67
CA LEU A 225 2.25 0.04 17.61
C LEU A 225 2.77 -0.16 16.18
N GLY A 226 2.09 -0.97 15.37
CA GLY A 226 2.42 -1.12 13.95
C GLY A 226 2.28 0.20 13.19
N TYR A 227 1.17 0.91 13.40
CA TYR A 227 0.93 2.24 12.82
C TYR A 227 1.99 3.26 13.28
N PHE A 228 2.27 3.35 14.58
CA PHE A 228 3.27 4.29 15.09
C PHE A 228 4.68 3.96 14.61
N ALA A 229 5.02 2.67 14.51
CA ALA A 229 6.28 2.23 13.92
C ALA A 229 6.36 2.62 12.46
N ALA A 230 5.31 2.40 11.66
CA ALA A 230 5.26 2.83 10.28
C ALA A 230 5.44 4.35 10.18
N CYS A 231 4.72 5.16 10.96
CA CYS A 231 4.83 6.63 10.88
C CYS A 231 6.23 7.17 11.26
N ALA A 232 6.92 6.48 12.17
CA ALA A 232 8.25 6.86 12.65
C ALA A 232 9.37 6.39 11.70
N LEU A 233 9.29 5.14 11.23
CA LEU A 233 10.23 4.55 10.28
C LEU A 233 10.05 5.21 8.90
N GLY A 234 11.16 5.55 8.24
CA GLY A 234 11.10 6.25 6.97
C GLY A 234 10.58 7.70 7.06
N HIS A 235 10.56 8.34 8.23
CA HIS A 235 10.21 9.76 8.31
C HIS A 235 11.25 10.65 7.60
N PHE A 236 12.53 10.26 7.66
CA PHE A 236 13.68 11.03 7.20
C PHE A 236 14.32 10.53 5.89
N ASP A 237 13.75 9.49 5.29
CA ASP A 237 14.31 8.73 4.15
C ASP A 237 14.36 9.46 2.80
N MET A 238 13.58 10.54 2.62
CA MET A 238 13.52 11.27 1.35
C MET A 238 14.70 12.17 1.08
N GLU A 239 15.61 12.36 2.04
CA GLU A 239 16.78 13.20 1.79
C GLU A 239 17.72 12.59 0.74
N ASP A 240 17.74 11.26 0.65
CA ASP A 240 18.58 10.49 -0.29
C ASP A 240 17.86 10.10 -1.60
N VAL A 241 16.56 10.38 -1.70
CA VAL A 241 15.77 10.11 -2.91
C VAL A 241 16.01 11.19 -3.98
N HIS A 242 16.04 10.76 -5.24
CA HIS A 242 16.28 11.63 -6.40
C HIS A 242 15.29 12.81 -6.46
N LEU A 243 15.78 14.01 -6.82
CA LEU A 243 14.99 15.25 -6.80
C LEU A 243 13.69 15.15 -7.61
N ARG A 244 13.72 14.49 -8.78
CA ARG A 244 12.53 14.23 -9.60
C ARG A 244 11.41 13.59 -8.78
N ASP A 245 11.73 12.51 -8.05
CA ASP A 245 10.71 11.74 -7.35
C ASP A 245 10.21 12.51 -6.12
N ARG A 246 11.09 13.26 -5.45
CA ARG A 246 10.72 14.23 -4.41
C ARG A 246 9.77 15.32 -4.90
N MET A 247 9.92 15.78 -6.15
CA MET A 247 9.04 16.77 -6.75
C MET A 247 7.66 16.22 -7.12
N LEU A 248 7.53 14.90 -7.27
CA LEU A 248 6.25 14.22 -7.54
C LEU A 248 5.46 13.92 -6.26
N LEU A 249 6.13 13.78 -5.10
CA LEU A 249 5.46 13.53 -3.82
C LEU A 249 4.31 14.48 -3.47
N PRO A 250 4.39 15.81 -3.68
CA PRO A 250 3.26 16.70 -3.39
C PRO A 250 2.01 16.38 -4.21
N ILE A 251 2.18 15.83 -5.42
CA ILE A 251 1.07 15.37 -6.26
C ILE A 251 0.51 14.09 -5.65
N ASP A 252 1.36 13.12 -5.30
CA ASP A 252 0.95 11.88 -4.65
C ASP A 252 0.20 12.14 -3.34
N SER A 253 0.78 12.88 -2.39
CA SER A 253 0.11 13.25 -1.13
C SER A 253 -1.21 13.99 -1.34
N HIS A 254 -1.35 14.77 -2.42
CA HIS A 254 -2.62 15.39 -2.77
C HIS A 254 -3.66 14.36 -3.24
N LEU A 255 -3.26 13.42 -4.09
CA LEU A 255 -4.13 12.34 -4.58
C LEU A 255 -4.52 11.37 -3.47
N GLN A 256 -3.56 11.06 -2.59
CA GLN A 256 -3.71 10.18 -1.43
C GLN A 256 -4.37 10.89 -0.22
N SER A 257 -4.68 12.18 -0.34
CA SER A 257 -5.30 12.98 0.75
C SER A 257 -4.52 12.90 2.07
N GLU A 258 -3.20 12.79 2.00
CA GLU A 258 -2.35 12.68 3.19
C GLU A 258 -2.25 14.00 3.95
N ASP A 259 -2.00 13.90 5.26
CA ASP A 259 -1.59 15.06 6.05
C ASP A 259 -0.07 15.21 6.04
N LYS A 260 0.39 16.46 5.91
CA LYS A 260 1.79 16.78 6.15
C LYS A 260 1.99 16.91 7.65
N VAL A 261 2.05 15.78 8.33
CA VAL A 261 2.35 15.72 9.76
C VAL A 261 3.87 15.75 9.94
N ASP A 262 4.37 16.67 10.77
CA ASP A 262 5.78 16.70 11.12
C ASP A 262 6.09 15.74 12.29
N ILE A 263 7.36 15.45 12.50
CA ILE A 263 7.80 14.50 13.53
C ILE A 263 7.42 14.92 14.96
N HIS A 264 7.25 16.22 15.23
CA HIS A 264 6.84 16.70 16.56
C HIS A 264 5.39 16.32 16.85
N GLU A 265 4.52 16.54 15.86
CA GLU A 265 3.12 16.17 15.96
C GLU A 265 2.94 14.64 15.98
N GLU A 266 3.68 13.88 15.16
CA GLU A 266 3.64 12.41 15.22
C GLU A 266 4.07 11.87 16.59
N TYR A 267 5.15 12.41 17.16
CA TYR A 267 5.57 12.01 18.49
C TYR A 267 4.53 12.36 19.56
N ARG A 268 3.91 13.53 19.48
CA ARG A 268 2.81 13.91 20.38
C ARG A 268 1.63 12.93 20.25
N ARG A 269 1.24 12.55 19.03
CA ARG A 269 0.17 11.57 18.77
C ARG A 269 0.49 10.22 19.38
N TYR A 270 1.71 9.71 19.21
CA TYR A 270 2.16 8.49 19.87
C TYR A 270 2.02 8.57 21.39
N ARG A 271 2.52 9.65 22.00
CA ARG A 271 2.44 9.85 23.47
C ARG A 271 1.00 9.99 23.98
N ALA A 272 0.08 10.45 23.14
CA ALA A 272 -1.35 10.56 23.45
C ALA A 272 -2.16 9.32 23.03
N ASN A 273 -1.53 8.31 22.42
CA ASN A 273 -2.17 7.16 21.79
C ASN A 273 -3.23 7.51 20.73
N GLU A 274 -2.97 8.53 19.92
CA GLU A 274 -3.86 8.96 18.84
C GLU A 274 -3.63 8.14 17.56
N PHE A 275 -4.13 6.91 17.58
CA PHE A 275 -4.17 6.03 16.41
C PHE A 275 -5.28 6.45 15.43
N THR A 276 -4.98 6.38 14.13
CA THR A 276 -5.95 6.61 13.06
C THR A 276 -5.77 5.59 11.94
N ILE A 277 -6.89 5.11 11.38
CA ILE A 277 -6.90 4.25 10.20
C ILE A 277 -6.65 5.08 8.94
N HIS A 278 -7.40 6.18 8.79
CA HIS A 278 -7.14 7.22 7.78
C HIS A 278 -6.80 8.55 8.47
N GLN A 279 -5.77 9.26 7.97
CA GLN A 279 -5.37 10.56 8.53
C GLN A 279 -6.35 11.69 8.21
N LYS A 280 -7.04 11.58 7.08
CA LYS A 280 -8.05 12.53 6.60
C LYS A 280 -9.20 11.76 5.97
N PRO A 281 -10.46 12.18 6.17
CA PRO A 281 -11.54 11.69 5.32
C PRO A 281 -11.22 12.08 3.87
N ALA A 282 -11.45 11.26 2.85
CA ALA A 282 -11.25 11.65 1.44
C ALA A 282 -12.22 12.78 1.00
N HIS A 283 -11.99 14.01 1.46
CA HIS A 283 -12.89 15.15 1.27
C HIS A 283 -12.83 15.76 -0.14
N ARG A 284 -11.94 15.27 -1.01
CA ARG A 284 -11.72 15.85 -2.36
C ARG A 284 -11.81 14.86 -3.53
N VAL A 285 -11.86 13.56 -3.28
CA VAL A 285 -11.99 12.55 -4.35
C VAL A 285 -13.32 11.81 -4.18
N SER A 286 -14.33 12.21 -4.96
CA SER A 286 -15.66 11.61 -4.94
C SER A 286 -15.60 10.09 -5.09
N GLY A 287 -16.16 9.35 -4.13
CA GLY A 287 -16.24 7.88 -4.13
C GLY A 287 -15.42 7.20 -3.03
N PHE A 288 -14.27 7.75 -2.62
CA PHE A 288 -13.43 7.15 -1.59
C PHE A 288 -13.99 7.29 -0.18
N GLN A 289 -14.70 8.39 0.13
CA GLN A 289 -15.22 8.62 1.47
C GLN A 289 -16.20 7.52 1.95
N LYS A 290 -17.03 6.97 1.04
CA LYS A 290 -17.93 5.86 1.38
C LYS A 290 -17.13 4.59 1.71
N VAL A 291 -16.12 4.31 0.88
CA VAL A 291 -15.25 3.14 0.96
C VAL A 291 -14.42 3.16 2.24
N GLU A 292 -13.73 4.27 2.52
CA GLU A 292 -12.92 4.45 3.73
C GLU A 292 -13.79 4.31 4.98
N ARG A 293 -14.97 4.95 5.02
CA ARG A 293 -15.88 4.84 6.15
C ARG A 293 -16.36 3.42 6.41
N GLN A 294 -16.72 2.68 5.35
CA GLN A 294 -17.10 1.27 5.49
C GLN A 294 -15.96 0.42 6.07
N PHE A 295 -14.72 0.72 5.70
CA PHE A 295 -13.55 0.03 6.23
C PHE A 295 -13.28 0.42 7.69
N GLU A 296 -13.34 1.71 8.03
CA GLU A 296 -13.20 2.22 9.41
C GLU A 296 -14.24 1.61 10.35
N ASP A 297 -15.51 1.61 9.94
CA ASP A 297 -16.62 1.06 10.72
C ASP A 297 -16.42 -0.44 11.01
N ALA A 298 -15.79 -1.18 10.09
CA ALA A 298 -15.53 -2.62 10.21
C ALA A 298 -14.20 -2.96 10.91
N PHE A 299 -13.19 -2.08 10.88
CA PHE A 299 -11.83 -2.37 11.38
C PHE A 299 -11.79 -2.66 12.90
N PHE A 300 -12.57 -1.91 13.67
CA PHE A 300 -12.78 -2.13 15.11
C PHE A 300 -14.27 -2.13 15.46
N ASN A 301 -15.07 -2.86 14.69
CA ASN A 301 -16.50 -3.04 14.96
C ASN A 301 -16.70 -3.72 16.33
N PRO A 302 -17.39 -3.08 17.31
CA PRO A 302 -17.54 -3.63 18.66
C PRO A 302 -18.43 -4.89 18.70
N ASP A 303 -19.25 -5.11 17.67
CA ASP A 303 -20.24 -6.17 17.63
C ASP A 303 -19.73 -7.43 16.91
N GLU A 304 -18.77 -7.31 16.00
CA GLU A 304 -18.22 -8.44 15.26
C GLU A 304 -16.83 -8.15 14.67
N MET A 305 -16.00 -9.18 14.55
CA MET A 305 -14.70 -9.06 13.88
C MET A 305 -14.86 -9.37 12.39
N GLU A 306 -15.27 -8.35 11.62
CA GLU A 306 -15.52 -8.50 10.17
C GLU A 306 -14.25 -8.76 9.37
N MET A 307 -13.12 -8.23 9.83
CA MET A 307 -11.82 -8.33 9.17
C MET A 307 -10.68 -8.51 10.16
N VAL A 308 -9.55 -8.99 9.64
CA VAL A 308 -8.27 -9.08 10.36
C VAL A 308 -7.27 -8.16 9.68
N SER A 309 -6.56 -7.33 10.45
CA SER A 309 -5.43 -6.52 10.00
C SER A 309 -4.16 -7.09 10.63
N LEU A 310 -3.13 -7.28 9.82
CA LEU A 310 -1.85 -7.87 10.20
C LEU A 310 -0.71 -6.91 9.85
N PRO A 311 -0.17 -6.19 10.85
CA PRO A 311 1.06 -5.43 10.69
C PRO A 311 2.20 -6.36 10.27
N THR A 312 3.05 -5.93 9.34
CA THR A 312 4.17 -6.75 8.87
C THR A 312 5.31 -5.92 8.28
N MET A 313 6.54 -6.39 8.47
CA MET A 313 7.76 -5.86 7.84
C MET A 313 8.26 -6.75 6.70
N GLU A 314 7.56 -7.84 6.38
CA GLU A 314 7.95 -8.72 5.29
C GLU A 314 7.95 -7.95 3.96
N PRO A 315 8.93 -8.18 3.06
CA PRO A 315 8.88 -7.66 1.71
C PRO A 315 7.84 -8.45 0.91
N LEU A 316 6.58 -8.05 1.04
CA LEU A 316 5.46 -8.74 0.45
C LEU A 316 5.51 -8.62 -1.07
N SER A 317 5.49 -9.77 -1.76
CA SER A 317 5.14 -9.82 -3.17
C SER A 317 3.62 -9.74 -3.35
N GLU A 318 3.14 -9.73 -4.60
CA GLU A 318 1.69 -9.77 -4.87
C GLU A 318 1.03 -11.01 -4.24
N ALA A 319 1.72 -12.14 -4.17
CA ALA A 319 1.12 -13.42 -3.82
C ALA A 319 0.52 -13.53 -2.39
N PRO A 320 1.20 -13.12 -1.29
CA PRO A 320 0.61 -13.16 0.05
C PRO A 320 -0.60 -12.25 0.21
N PHE A 321 -0.53 -11.02 -0.33
CA PHE A 321 -1.65 -10.09 -0.32
C PHE A 321 -2.85 -10.73 -0.99
N MET A 322 -2.68 -11.20 -2.22
CA MET A 322 -3.74 -11.78 -3.03
C MET A 322 -4.40 -13.01 -2.41
N ARG A 323 -3.64 -13.83 -1.67
CA ARG A 323 -4.14 -14.99 -0.92
C ARG A 323 -5.03 -14.59 0.26
N LEU A 324 -4.66 -13.54 0.99
CA LEU A 324 -5.29 -13.17 2.26
C LEU A 324 -6.46 -12.19 2.09
N LEU A 325 -6.40 -11.33 1.07
CA LEU A 325 -7.42 -10.29 0.81
C LEU A 325 -8.82 -10.87 0.67
N ASN A 326 -8.98 -11.96 -0.07
CA ASN A 326 -10.31 -12.59 -0.26
C ASN A 326 -10.84 -13.23 1.02
N LYS A 327 -10.01 -13.40 2.05
CA LYS A 327 -10.40 -13.91 3.37
C LYS A 327 -10.71 -12.80 4.37
N ASP A 328 -10.72 -11.54 3.92
CA ASP A 328 -10.78 -10.35 4.77
C ASP A 328 -9.63 -10.32 5.81
N ILE A 329 -8.48 -10.84 5.41
CA ILE A 329 -7.22 -10.73 6.13
C ILE A 329 -6.36 -9.74 5.35
N PHE A 330 -6.19 -8.55 5.92
CA PHE A 330 -5.50 -7.42 5.33
C PHE A 330 -4.10 -7.29 5.93
N LEU A 331 -3.09 -7.17 5.08
CA LEU A 331 -1.73 -6.88 5.52
C LEU A 331 -1.55 -5.35 5.55
N SER A 332 -0.87 -4.86 6.58
CA SER A 332 -0.55 -3.45 6.77
C SER A 332 0.97 -3.29 6.90
N GLY A 333 1.60 -2.79 5.85
CA GLY A 333 3.05 -2.73 5.72
C GLY A 333 3.71 -1.70 6.64
N ILE A 334 4.81 -2.11 7.27
CA ILE A 334 5.74 -1.26 8.01
C ILE A 334 7.05 -1.24 7.23
N ALA A 335 7.38 -0.09 6.65
CA ALA A 335 8.54 0.06 5.79
C ALA A 335 9.58 0.99 6.41
N ALA A 336 10.84 0.52 6.46
CA ALA A 336 11.97 1.34 6.91
C ALA A 336 12.59 2.17 5.78
N ASP A 337 12.47 1.70 4.54
CA ASP A 337 13.07 2.30 3.36
C ASP A 337 11.99 2.87 2.42
N PRO A 338 12.32 3.83 1.53
CA PRO A 338 11.40 4.32 0.52
C PRO A 338 10.88 3.21 -0.39
N ILE A 339 9.59 3.25 -0.72
CA ILE A 339 8.92 2.25 -1.55
C ILE A 339 8.44 2.88 -2.84
N SER A 340 8.75 2.21 -3.96
CA SER A 340 8.21 2.55 -5.26
C SER A 340 6.84 1.92 -5.46
N ALA A 341 5.78 2.72 -5.49
CA ALA A 341 4.41 2.27 -5.73
C ALA A 341 3.61 3.30 -6.57
N ASP A 342 2.72 2.82 -7.44
CA ASP A 342 1.87 3.62 -8.35
C ASP A 342 2.57 4.65 -9.24
N GLY A 343 3.88 4.48 -9.50
CA GLY A 343 4.64 5.49 -10.22
C GLY A 343 5.26 6.56 -9.34
N PHE A 344 5.14 6.48 -8.02
CA PHE A 344 5.76 7.39 -7.07
C PHE A 344 6.79 6.64 -6.21
N MET A 345 7.83 7.36 -5.78
CA MET A 345 8.70 6.90 -4.70
C MET A 345 8.15 7.50 -3.42
N ARG A 346 7.58 6.68 -2.55
CA ARG A 346 6.98 7.07 -1.29
C ARG A 346 7.97 6.89 -0.15
N GLN A 347 7.80 7.73 0.87
CA GLN A 347 8.49 7.53 2.14
C GLN A 347 7.97 6.24 2.77
N GLY A 348 8.83 5.48 3.45
CA GLY A 348 8.42 4.30 4.22
C GLY A 348 7.26 4.62 5.16
N ARG A 349 7.26 5.83 5.74
CA ARG A 349 6.20 6.29 6.66
C ARG A 349 4.80 6.38 6.07
N LEU A 350 4.67 6.41 4.76
CA LEU A 350 3.39 6.51 4.07
C LEU A 350 2.83 5.14 3.69
N PHE A 351 3.62 4.08 3.85
CA PHE A 351 3.27 2.76 3.31
C PHE A 351 2.07 2.13 4.02
N TRP A 352 1.96 2.28 5.34
CA TRP A 352 0.77 1.84 6.08
C TRP A 352 -0.52 2.46 5.54
N LEU A 353 -0.53 3.77 5.33
CA LEU A 353 -1.71 4.50 4.86
C LEU A 353 -2.06 4.15 3.41
N HIS A 354 -1.02 3.94 2.60
CA HIS A 354 -1.15 3.43 1.24
C HIS A 354 -1.85 2.07 1.25
N ASP A 355 -1.34 1.09 2.01
CA ASP A 355 -1.94 -0.24 2.13
C ASP A 355 -3.38 -0.19 2.64
N VAL A 356 -3.64 0.54 3.73
CA VAL A 356 -4.98 0.68 4.31
C VAL A 356 -5.98 1.23 3.28
N ARG A 357 -5.56 2.16 2.41
CA ARG A 357 -6.43 2.68 1.36
C ARG A 357 -6.75 1.65 0.29
N HIS A 358 -5.77 0.85 -0.15
CA HIS A 358 -6.02 -0.25 -1.08
C HIS A 358 -6.93 -1.31 -0.46
N ASN A 359 -6.65 -1.69 0.78
CA ASN A 359 -7.46 -2.62 1.56
C ASN A 359 -8.90 -2.13 1.70
N SER A 360 -9.12 -0.84 1.94
CA SER A 360 -10.45 -0.22 2.00
C SER A 360 -11.21 -0.39 0.69
N ALA A 361 -10.57 -0.08 -0.44
CA ALA A 361 -11.17 -0.20 -1.76
C ALA A 361 -11.54 -1.65 -2.11
N ILE A 362 -10.68 -2.60 -1.76
CA ILE A 362 -10.89 -4.03 -2.00
C ILE A 362 -12.03 -4.56 -1.12
N PHE A 363 -12.00 -4.26 0.18
CA PHE A 363 -13.04 -4.65 1.13
C PHE A 363 -14.43 -4.17 0.70
N SER A 364 -14.55 -2.88 0.37
CA SER A 364 -15.82 -2.28 -0.04
C SER A 364 -16.36 -2.92 -1.33
N LYS A 365 -15.51 -3.13 -2.34
CA LYS A 365 -15.92 -3.75 -3.61
C LYS A 365 -16.31 -5.21 -3.49
N LYS A 366 -15.62 -5.95 -2.64
CA LYS A 366 -15.98 -7.34 -2.32
C LYS A 366 -17.38 -7.40 -1.71
N LYS A 367 -17.64 -6.59 -0.67
CA LYS A 367 -18.98 -6.49 -0.06
C LYS A 367 -20.05 -6.07 -1.06
N GLU A 368 -19.77 -5.08 -1.93
CA GLU A 368 -20.71 -4.64 -2.97
C GLU A 368 -21.05 -5.79 -3.94
N TYR A 369 -20.07 -6.56 -4.40
CA TYR A 369 -20.28 -7.68 -5.31
C TYR A 369 -21.07 -8.84 -4.69
N GLU A 370 -20.75 -9.20 -3.43
CA GLU A 370 -21.48 -10.21 -2.67
C GLU A 370 -22.96 -9.82 -2.53
N GLN A 371 -23.21 -8.55 -2.21
CA GLN A 371 -24.56 -8.00 -2.05
C GLN A 371 -25.32 -7.94 -3.37
N GLU A 372 -24.72 -7.39 -4.43
CA GLU A 372 -25.35 -7.27 -5.76
C GLU A 372 -25.77 -8.64 -6.32
N ARG A 373 -24.98 -9.68 -6.05
CA ARG A 373 -25.25 -11.05 -6.50
C ARG A 373 -26.08 -11.87 -5.52
N ASN A 374 -26.29 -11.38 -4.29
CA ASN A 374 -26.95 -12.09 -3.20
C ASN A 374 -26.30 -13.46 -2.92
N LEU A 375 -24.98 -13.46 -2.78
CA LEU A 375 -24.24 -14.70 -2.52
C LEU A 375 -24.53 -15.25 -1.13
N THR A 376 -24.71 -16.57 -1.04
CA THR A 376 -24.74 -17.28 0.25
C THR A 376 -23.33 -17.47 0.80
N GLU A 377 -23.20 -17.76 2.10
CA GLU A 377 -21.90 -18.09 2.71
C GLU A 377 -21.19 -19.26 2.00
N GLU A 378 -21.96 -20.26 1.55
CA GLU A 378 -21.43 -21.40 0.79
C GLU A 378 -20.87 -20.98 -0.57
N GLN A 379 -21.55 -20.05 -1.26
CA GLN A 379 -21.08 -19.49 -2.53
C GLN A 379 -19.83 -18.63 -2.34
N ILE A 380 -19.77 -17.83 -1.27
CA ILE A 380 -18.59 -17.03 -0.94
C ILE A 380 -17.39 -17.96 -0.66
N HIS A 381 -17.58 -18.98 0.17
CA HIS A 381 -16.52 -19.94 0.50
C HIS A 381 -16.00 -20.69 -0.73
N LYS A 382 -16.91 -21.12 -1.61
CA LYS A 382 -16.54 -21.77 -2.88
C LYS A 382 -15.81 -20.80 -3.81
N LEU A 383 -16.26 -19.56 -3.91
CA LEU A 383 -15.63 -18.53 -4.74
C LEU A 383 -14.21 -18.22 -4.26
N ASP A 384 -13.99 -18.03 -2.97
CA ASP A 384 -12.66 -17.77 -2.40
C ASP A 384 -11.65 -18.87 -2.71
N ARG A 385 -12.06 -20.14 -2.56
CA ARG A 385 -11.21 -21.28 -2.90
C ARG A 385 -10.90 -21.33 -4.39
N ARG A 386 -11.89 -21.02 -5.23
CA ARG A 386 -11.72 -20.99 -6.68
C ARG A 386 -10.78 -19.86 -7.12
N ILE A 387 -10.84 -18.70 -6.46
CA ILE A 387 -9.92 -17.59 -6.66
C ILE A 387 -8.47 -18.04 -6.45
N ASP A 388 -8.17 -18.75 -5.37
CA ASP A 388 -6.81 -19.26 -5.11
C ASP A 388 -6.33 -20.21 -6.22
N VAL A 389 -7.22 -21.05 -6.73
CA VAL A 389 -6.89 -21.95 -7.84
C VAL A 389 -6.67 -21.17 -9.14
N TRP A 390 -7.54 -20.21 -9.46
CA TRP A 390 -7.37 -19.34 -10.62
C TRP A 390 -6.08 -18.52 -10.55
N ASN A 391 -5.67 -18.06 -9.37
CA ASN A 391 -4.40 -17.39 -9.16
C ASN A 391 -3.22 -18.33 -9.50
N GLY A 392 -3.26 -19.58 -9.03
CA GLY A 392 -2.27 -20.60 -9.40
C GLY A 392 -2.22 -20.89 -10.91
N GLU A 393 -3.38 -21.07 -11.54
CA GLU A 393 -3.51 -21.25 -13.00
C GLU A 393 -2.97 -20.02 -13.77
N LEU A 394 -3.21 -18.80 -13.25
CA LEU A 394 -2.74 -17.56 -13.86
C LEU A 394 -1.22 -17.46 -13.79
N GLN A 395 -0.63 -17.70 -12.62
CA GLN A 395 0.82 -17.69 -12.46
C GLN A 395 1.49 -18.70 -13.39
N GLN A 396 0.93 -19.91 -13.50
CA GLN A 396 1.39 -20.92 -14.45
C GLN A 396 1.35 -20.43 -15.90
N ALA A 397 0.25 -19.80 -16.30
CA ALA A 397 0.11 -19.28 -17.65
C ALA A 397 1.08 -18.11 -17.94
N ILE A 398 1.31 -17.24 -16.95
CA ILE A 398 2.30 -16.16 -17.03
C ILE A 398 3.71 -16.72 -17.20
N ASP A 399 4.07 -17.76 -16.46
CA ASP A 399 5.40 -18.37 -16.50
C ASP A 399 5.73 -19.03 -17.86
N GLN A 400 4.71 -19.27 -18.69
CA GLN A 400 4.86 -19.77 -20.06
C GLN A 400 5.04 -18.64 -21.11
N ILE A 401 4.96 -17.36 -20.71
CA ILE A 401 5.17 -16.25 -21.62
C ILE A 401 6.68 -16.08 -21.90
N GLU A 402 7.12 -16.52 -23.08
CA GLU A 402 8.53 -16.42 -23.50
C GLU A 402 8.96 -14.97 -23.83
N ASP A 403 8.06 -14.16 -24.40
CA ASP A 403 8.36 -12.76 -24.71
C ASP A 403 8.38 -11.94 -23.41
N ARG A 404 9.58 -11.57 -22.97
CA ARG A 404 9.83 -10.77 -21.77
C ARG A 404 9.06 -9.44 -21.77
N HIS A 405 8.86 -8.81 -22.93
CA HIS A 405 8.12 -7.55 -23.00
C HIS A 405 6.62 -7.75 -22.79
N LEU A 406 6.07 -8.83 -23.37
CA LEU A 406 4.68 -9.22 -23.14
C LEU A 406 4.47 -9.66 -21.69
N LEU A 407 5.39 -10.46 -21.13
CA LEU A 407 5.37 -10.92 -19.74
C LEU A 407 5.24 -9.73 -18.77
N ASN A 408 6.17 -8.77 -18.85
CA ASN A 408 6.17 -7.61 -17.96
C ASN A 408 4.91 -6.73 -18.15
N ALA A 409 4.38 -6.66 -19.37
CA ALA A 409 3.14 -5.93 -19.64
C ALA A 409 1.90 -6.65 -19.08
N VAL A 410 1.86 -7.99 -19.14
CA VAL A 410 0.81 -8.83 -18.54
C VAL A 410 0.83 -8.70 -17.03
N GLU A 411 1.99 -8.88 -16.38
CA GLU A 411 2.15 -8.68 -14.93
C GLU A 411 1.68 -7.29 -14.51
N THR A 412 2.01 -6.26 -15.29
CA THR A 412 1.54 -4.90 -15.04
C THR A 412 0.01 -4.81 -15.10
N VAL A 413 -0.63 -5.34 -16.14
CA VAL A 413 -2.10 -5.27 -16.27
C VAL A 413 -2.77 -5.98 -15.10
N ILE A 414 -2.25 -7.15 -14.71
CA ILE A 414 -2.73 -7.97 -13.61
C ILE A 414 -2.61 -7.21 -12.30
N PHE A 415 -1.40 -6.81 -11.91
CA PHE A 415 -1.14 -6.06 -10.68
C PHE A 415 -2.08 -4.86 -10.54
N ASN A 416 -2.22 -4.05 -11.59
CA ASN A 416 -3.08 -2.86 -11.55
C ASN A 416 -4.58 -3.18 -11.44
N THR A 417 -5.00 -4.31 -12.03
CA THR A 417 -6.40 -4.73 -11.91
C THR A 417 -6.70 -5.13 -10.47
N HIS A 418 -5.78 -5.86 -9.83
CA HIS A 418 -5.91 -6.29 -8.45
C HIS A 418 -5.79 -5.15 -7.44
N HIS A 419 -4.84 -4.25 -7.66
CA HIS A 419 -4.44 -3.20 -6.71
C HIS A 419 -5.49 -2.06 -6.61
N ASP A 420 -6.13 -1.68 -7.73
CA ASP A 420 -7.01 -0.50 -7.77
C ASP A 420 -8.48 -0.80 -8.05
N ARG A 421 -8.81 -1.88 -8.77
CA ARG A 421 -10.15 -2.02 -9.37
C ARG A 421 -10.95 -3.29 -9.13
N GLY A 422 -10.34 -4.44 -8.99
CA GLY A 422 -11.05 -5.71 -8.89
C GLY A 422 -11.37 -6.12 -7.46
N ILE A 423 -12.29 -7.07 -7.35
CA ILE A 423 -12.14 -8.12 -6.36
C ILE A 423 -11.06 -9.02 -6.92
N PRO A 424 -9.94 -9.21 -6.21
CA PRO A 424 -8.84 -10.00 -6.70
C PRO A 424 -9.31 -11.32 -7.34
N PHE A 425 -8.87 -11.59 -8.57
CA PHE A 425 -9.08 -12.87 -9.29
C PHE A 425 -10.52 -13.32 -9.54
N VAL A 426 -11.53 -12.45 -9.43
CA VAL A 426 -12.87 -12.77 -9.97
C VAL A 426 -12.88 -12.56 -11.49
N PRO A 427 -13.18 -13.58 -12.33
CA PRO A 427 -13.07 -13.49 -13.78
C PRO A 427 -13.86 -12.35 -14.45
N SER A 428 -15.02 -11.98 -13.90
CA SER A 428 -15.84 -10.87 -14.40
C SER A 428 -15.21 -9.49 -14.17
N SER A 429 -14.27 -9.36 -13.24
CA SER A 429 -13.50 -8.12 -13.01
C SER A 429 -12.52 -7.81 -14.17
N TYR A 430 -12.31 -8.74 -15.10
CA TYR A 430 -11.37 -8.64 -16.23
C TYR A 430 -12.05 -8.41 -17.58
N ASP A 431 -13.25 -7.86 -17.59
CA ASP A 431 -13.84 -7.35 -18.83
C ASP A 431 -13.01 -6.17 -19.36
N GLU A 432 -12.64 -6.22 -20.65
CA GLU A 432 -11.80 -5.21 -21.32
C GLU A 432 -12.31 -3.77 -21.13
N ASN A 433 -13.64 -3.61 -21.02
CA ASN A 433 -14.29 -2.32 -20.79
C ASN A 433 -14.00 -1.74 -19.39
N GLN A 434 -13.70 -2.60 -18.42
CA GLN A 434 -13.35 -2.22 -17.05
C GLN A 434 -11.84 -1.98 -16.87
N LEU A 435 -11.00 -2.68 -17.65
CA LEU A 435 -9.53 -2.65 -17.54
C LEU A 435 -8.86 -1.36 -18.08
N LYS A 436 -9.34 -0.83 -19.20
CA LYS A 436 -8.66 0.23 -19.98
C LYS A 436 -8.40 1.58 -19.27
N PRO A 437 -9.28 2.11 -18.40
CA PRO A 437 -9.07 3.45 -17.83
C PRO A 437 -7.94 3.54 -16.80
N VAL A 438 -7.65 2.48 -16.04
CA VAL A 438 -6.69 2.51 -14.91
C VAL A 438 -5.27 2.34 -15.38
N THR A 439 -5.00 1.31 -16.18
CA THR A 439 -3.64 1.10 -16.71
C THR A 439 -3.21 2.26 -17.62
N LYS A 440 -4.15 3.01 -18.22
CA LYS A 440 -3.84 4.26 -18.94
C LYS A 440 -3.33 5.36 -18.01
N SER A 441 -3.98 5.57 -16.86
CA SER A 441 -3.56 6.55 -15.86
C SER A 441 -2.21 6.17 -15.26
N LEU A 442 -2.02 4.91 -14.90
CA LEU A 442 -0.78 4.45 -14.27
C LEU A 442 0.39 4.36 -15.25
N ARG A 443 0.13 3.99 -16.52
CA ARG A 443 1.11 4.16 -17.60
C ARG A 443 1.56 5.62 -17.76
N LEU A 444 0.62 6.56 -17.67
CA LEU A 444 0.94 7.98 -17.71
C LEU A 444 1.82 8.35 -16.50
N MET A 445 1.49 7.86 -15.31
CA MET A 445 2.30 8.07 -14.09
C MET A 445 3.70 7.49 -14.22
N TRP A 446 3.86 6.23 -14.67
CA TRP A 446 5.17 5.62 -14.92
C TRP A 446 5.98 6.33 -16.00
N GLY A 447 5.32 6.76 -17.08
CA GLY A 447 5.96 7.52 -18.15
C GLY A 447 6.48 8.88 -17.66
N LEU A 448 5.73 9.54 -16.77
CA LEU A 448 6.11 10.83 -16.18
C LEU A 448 7.16 10.68 -15.08
N SER A 449 7.08 9.63 -14.27
CA SER A 449 8.01 9.38 -13.18
C SER A 449 9.29 8.71 -13.62
N GLY A 450 9.40 8.26 -14.87
CA GLY A 450 10.59 7.56 -15.38
C GLY A 450 10.90 6.27 -14.62
N GLN A 451 9.94 5.72 -13.87
CA GLN A 451 10.03 4.36 -13.35
C GLN A 451 10.04 3.39 -14.54
N ASN A 452 11.01 2.47 -14.55
CA ASN A 452 11.24 1.58 -15.67
C ASN A 452 10.02 0.68 -15.86
N GLN A 453 9.32 0.84 -16.99
CA GLN A 453 8.18 0.02 -17.36
C GLN A 453 8.60 -1.43 -17.67
N ARG A 454 9.91 -1.74 -17.72
CA ARG A 454 10.50 -3.05 -18.01
C ARG A 454 10.14 -3.62 -19.40
N PHE A 455 9.46 -2.84 -20.24
CA PHE A 455 9.19 -3.19 -21.63
C PHE A 455 9.18 -1.97 -22.55
N ASP A 456 9.56 -2.19 -23.82
CA ASP A 456 9.54 -1.17 -24.85
C ASP A 456 8.15 -1.02 -25.48
N HIS A 457 7.96 -0.07 -26.40
CA HIS A 457 6.73 0.10 -27.19
C HIS A 457 5.41 -0.06 -26.39
N PRO A 458 5.19 0.71 -25.32
CA PRO A 458 4.11 0.46 -24.36
C PRO A 458 2.71 0.42 -24.97
N ARG A 459 2.43 1.13 -26.07
CA ARG A 459 1.13 1.03 -26.76
C ARG A 459 0.86 -0.38 -27.30
N LYS A 460 1.87 -1.02 -27.89
CA LYS A 460 1.77 -2.36 -28.48
C LYS A 460 1.64 -3.40 -27.37
N ASN A 461 2.61 -3.42 -26.45
CA ASN A 461 2.67 -4.45 -25.41
C ASN A 461 1.47 -4.41 -24.45
N PHE A 462 0.94 -3.23 -24.12
CA PHE A 462 -0.31 -3.17 -23.35
C PHE A 462 -1.51 -3.70 -24.12
N LYS A 463 -1.61 -3.44 -25.43
CA LYS A 463 -2.71 -3.97 -26.25
C LYS A 463 -2.69 -5.50 -26.26
N GLU A 464 -1.50 -6.08 -26.43
CA GLU A 464 -1.30 -7.53 -26.44
C GLU A 464 -1.53 -8.12 -25.04
N ALA A 465 -1.06 -7.45 -23.99
CA ALA A 465 -1.30 -7.85 -22.61
C ALA A 465 -2.79 -7.84 -22.24
N TYR A 466 -3.56 -6.82 -22.64
CA TYR A 466 -5.00 -6.80 -22.39
C TYR A 466 -5.72 -7.96 -23.09
N ALA A 467 -5.38 -8.23 -24.35
CA ALA A 467 -5.96 -9.35 -25.07
C ALA A 467 -5.62 -10.68 -24.39
N TRP A 468 -4.36 -10.86 -23.98
CA TRP A 468 -3.91 -12.04 -23.25
C TRP A 468 -4.68 -12.23 -21.94
N VAL A 469 -4.80 -11.18 -21.12
CA VAL A 469 -5.52 -11.23 -19.83
C VAL A 469 -7.01 -11.50 -20.04
N GLU A 470 -7.64 -10.84 -21.02
CA GLU A 470 -9.04 -11.09 -21.35
C GLU A 470 -9.26 -12.54 -21.81
N ASP A 471 -8.43 -13.06 -22.70
CA ASP A 471 -8.52 -14.44 -23.20
C ASP A 471 -8.34 -15.45 -22.08
N PHE A 472 -7.39 -15.22 -21.17
CA PHE A 472 -7.20 -16.05 -19.98
C PHE A 472 -8.47 -16.11 -19.12
N TRP A 473 -9.05 -14.96 -18.78
CA TRP A 473 -10.20 -14.90 -17.87
C TRP A 473 -11.52 -15.28 -18.54
N LYS A 474 -11.65 -15.09 -19.85
CA LYS A 474 -12.88 -15.39 -20.60
C LYS A 474 -13.33 -16.84 -20.42
N ALA A 475 -12.41 -17.80 -20.46
CA ALA A 475 -12.71 -19.21 -20.26
C ALA A 475 -13.17 -19.55 -18.82
N ARG A 476 -12.89 -18.68 -17.84
CA ARG A 476 -13.18 -18.87 -16.41
C ARG A 476 -14.46 -18.19 -15.96
N ARG A 477 -15.02 -17.28 -16.76
CA ARG A 477 -16.30 -16.60 -16.47
C ARG A 477 -17.48 -17.58 -16.37
N ASP A 478 -17.45 -18.70 -17.09
CA ASP A 478 -18.52 -19.71 -16.96
C ASP A 478 -18.46 -20.43 -15.61
N GLN A 479 -17.25 -20.69 -15.09
CA GLN A 479 -17.05 -21.27 -13.77
C GLN A 479 -17.49 -20.31 -12.66
N GLU A 480 -17.18 -19.02 -12.79
CA GLU A 480 -17.72 -17.99 -11.89
C GLU A 480 -19.26 -18.00 -11.90
N ARG A 481 -19.88 -17.97 -13.09
CA ARG A 481 -21.35 -17.99 -13.25
C ARG A 481 -22.01 -19.22 -12.62
N GLN A 482 -21.36 -20.38 -12.69
CA GLN A 482 -21.83 -21.59 -12.02
C GLN A 482 -21.85 -21.45 -10.50
N ILE A 483 -20.86 -20.74 -9.92
CA ILE A 483 -20.78 -20.51 -8.47
C ILE A 483 -21.79 -19.44 -8.03
N VAL A 484 -21.84 -18.31 -8.74
CA VAL A 484 -22.70 -17.18 -8.35
C VAL A 484 -24.16 -17.35 -8.77
N GLY A 485 -24.46 -18.30 -9.65
CA GLY A 485 -25.81 -18.65 -10.09
C GLY A 485 -26.46 -17.63 -11.04
N ARG A 486 -25.68 -16.72 -11.65
CA ARG A 486 -26.16 -15.65 -12.56
C ARG A 486 -25.14 -15.35 -13.65
#